data_AF-A0A920P7Z6-F1
#
_entry.id   AF-A0A920P7Z6-F1
#
_cell.length_a   1.000
_cell.length_b   1.000
_cell.length_c   1.000
_cell.angle_alpha   90.00
_cell.angle_beta   90.00
_cell.angle_gamma   90.00
#
_symmetry.space_group_name_H-M   'P 1'
#
loop_
_entity.id
_entity.type
_entity.pdbx_description
1 polymer ?
#
loop_
_entity_poly.entity_id
_entity_poly.type
_entity_poly.pdbx_seq_one_letter_code
_entity_poly.pdbx_strand_id
1 'polypeptide(L)'
;MVGTTQFFPTISPRLKPFFIVPVTEYINYATRIGRPYKGPEEFWLSLEENADRKLIASTLNERLSNFIEVKDRDASVSMALNNPLSGGAWRSLTLVAMFVLVLTSLVSLTTHGVLTSYRTRTDAVVTRVLGLTKPQMILSLIIEKLFICLIGIPAGWAMGTMFYSWILGYMDTTQSGQPIVPPMIIDTQTQYRNSFFMFSTVIGNRSRRIGISNRITSQNV
;
A
#
# COMPACT_ATOMS: atom_id res chain seq x y z
N MET A 1 37.94 0.83 7.50
CA MET A 1 36.88 0.45 6.55
C MET A 1 36.10 1.70 6.19
N VAL A 2 36.04 2.07 4.92
CA VAL A 2 35.21 3.18 4.45
C VAL A 2 33.86 2.58 4.02
N GLY A 3 32.78 2.99 4.67
CA GLY A 3 31.42 2.64 4.28
C GLY A 3 30.84 3.72 3.37
N THR A 4 30.17 3.33 2.29
CA THR A 4 29.45 4.26 1.42
C THR A 4 27.96 4.24 1.76
N THR A 5 27.35 5.40 2.00
CA THR A 5 25.88 5.54 2.08
C THR A 5 25.39 6.46 0.97
N GLN A 6 24.25 6.13 0.38
CA GLN A 6 23.66 6.91 -0.70
C GLN A 6 22.73 8.01 -0.19
N PHE A 7 22.28 7.95 1.06
CA PHE A 7 21.35 8.93 1.61
C PHE A 7 21.77 9.32 3.03
N PHE A 8 21.60 10.60 3.34
CA PHE A 8 21.75 11.14 4.69
C PHE A 8 20.55 12.08 4.94
N PRO A 9 19.98 12.12 6.16
CA PRO A 9 18.90 13.04 6.48
C PRO A 9 19.26 14.47 6.08
N THR A 10 18.26 15.24 5.59
CA THR A 10 18.36 16.65 5.15
C THR A 10 19.33 16.98 3.99
N ILE A 11 20.22 16.06 3.60
CA ILE A 11 21.20 16.25 2.52
C ILE A 11 20.81 15.45 1.28
N SER A 12 20.68 16.16 0.15
CA SER A 12 20.53 15.54 -1.16
C SER A 12 21.91 15.32 -1.80
N PRO A 13 22.37 14.06 -1.97
CA PRO A 13 23.69 13.74 -2.52
C PRO A 13 23.90 14.29 -3.94
N ARG A 14 22.79 14.52 -4.64
CA ARG A 14 22.75 15.02 -6.01
C ARG A 14 23.02 16.53 -6.11
N LEU A 15 22.71 17.29 -5.05
CA LEU A 15 22.94 18.73 -4.97
C LEU A 15 24.31 19.04 -4.36
N LYS A 16 24.72 18.29 -3.33
CA LYS A 16 26.03 18.44 -2.69
C LYS A 16 26.58 17.07 -2.26
N PRO A 17 27.84 16.73 -2.62
CA PRO A 17 28.49 15.57 -2.04
C PRO A 17 28.67 15.77 -0.54
N PHE A 18 28.54 14.69 0.24
CA PHE A 18 28.73 14.71 1.68
C PHE A 18 29.68 13.58 2.12
N PHE A 19 30.28 13.78 3.28
CA PHE A 19 31.16 12.81 3.92
C PHE A 19 30.75 12.67 5.38
N ILE A 20 30.78 11.43 5.89
CA ILE A 20 30.57 11.15 7.30
C ILE A 20 31.95 10.94 7.90
N VAL A 21 32.33 11.81 8.84
CA VAL A 21 33.66 11.81 9.47
C VAL A 21 33.48 11.92 10.98
N PRO A 22 34.29 11.23 11.79
CA PRO A 22 34.30 11.46 13.23
C PRO A 22 34.56 12.94 13.56
N VAL A 23 33.71 13.53 14.39
CA VAL A 23 33.78 14.97 14.71
C VAL A 23 35.14 15.37 15.29
N THR A 24 35.72 14.52 16.15
CA THR A 24 37.03 14.76 16.78
C THR A 24 38.16 14.84 15.76
N GLU A 25 38.13 13.96 14.75
CA GLU A 25 39.12 13.97 13.66
C GLU A 25 38.97 15.19 12.77
N TYR A 26 37.72 15.57 12.45
CA TYR A 26 37.42 16.76 11.67
C TYR A 26 37.90 18.05 12.36
N ILE A 27 37.64 18.18 13.67
CA ILE A 27 38.10 19.33 14.46
C ILE A 27 39.64 19.40 14.44
N ASN A 28 40.32 18.29 14.74
CA ASN A 28 41.78 18.22 14.73
C ASN A 28 42.38 18.59 13.36
N TYR A 29 41.75 18.14 12.28
CA TYR A 29 42.16 18.48 10.91
C TYR A 29 41.92 19.98 10.61
N ALA A 30 40.73 20.51 10.91
CA ALA A 30 40.37 21.90 10.67
C ALA A 30 41.30 22.87 11.40
N THR A 31 41.63 22.58 12.67
CA THR A 31 42.57 23.38 13.47
C THR A 31 43.97 23.37 12.87
N ARG A 32 44.45 22.22 12.36
CA ARG A 32 45.77 22.11 11.73
C ARG A 32 45.91 22.92 10.44
N ILE A 33 44.82 23.06 9.67
CA ILE A 33 44.81 23.87 8.44
C ILE A 33 44.43 25.34 8.70
N GLY A 34 44.38 25.77 9.96
CA GLY A 34 44.06 27.14 10.35
C GLY A 34 42.61 27.57 10.08
N ARG A 35 41.68 26.61 9.91
CA ARG A 35 40.25 26.91 9.73
C ARG A 35 39.51 26.78 11.08
N PRO A 36 38.88 27.85 11.59
CA PRO A 36 38.10 27.76 12.80
C PRO A 36 36.87 26.87 12.59
N TYR A 37 36.67 25.91 13.48
CA TYR A 37 35.48 25.05 13.51
C TYR A 37 34.24 25.90 13.84
N LYS A 38 33.22 25.86 12.97
CA LYS A 38 32.00 26.69 13.10
C LYS A 38 30.87 26.05 13.91
N GLY A 39 31.08 24.87 14.51
CA GLY A 39 30.01 24.12 15.16
C GLY A 39 29.14 23.34 14.17
N PRO A 40 28.25 22.47 14.67
CA PRO A 40 27.28 21.75 13.85
C PRO A 40 26.12 22.66 13.43
N GLU A 41 25.62 22.47 12.21
CA GLU A 41 24.48 23.23 11.67
C GLU A 41 23.12 22.61 12.04
N GLU A 42 23.10 21.31 12.38
CA GLU A 42 21.89 20.57 12.72
C GLU A 42 22.13 19.66 13.94
N PHE A 43 21.13 19.57 14.81
CA PHE A 43 21.13 18.68 15.96
C PHE A 43 19.93 17.75 15.91
N TRP A 44 20.17 16.45 16.00
CA TRP A 44 19.11 15.45 16.14
C TRP A 44 19.05 14.99 17.60
N LEU A 45 17.89 15.19 18.21
CA LEU A 45 17.63 14.82 19.60
C LEU A 45 16.58 13.71 19.61
N SER A 46 16.89 12.60 20.28
CA SER A 46 15.91 11.55 20.56
C SER A 46 15.36 11.75 21.97
N LEU A 47 14.04 11.79 22.10
CA LEU A 47 13.37 11.84 23.40
C LEU A 47 13.03 10.43 23.88
N GLU A 48 13.08 10.21 25.20
CA GLU A 48 12.58 8.98 25.82
C GLU A 48 11.09 8.76 25.52
N GLU A 49 10.65 7.50 25.53
CA GLU A 49 9.28 7.10 25.14
C GLU A 49 8.17 7.71 26.01
N ASN A 50 8.46 8.07 27.27
CA ASN A 50 7.49 8.62 28.23
C ASN A 50 7.61 10.14 28.42
N ALA A 51 8.42 10.82 27.62
CA ALA A 51 8.59 12.27 27.70
C ALA A 51 7.49 12.99 26.89
N ASP A 52 6.87 14.03 27.46
CA ASP A 52 5.90 14.85 26.73
C ASP A 52 6.59 15.71 25.67
N ARG A 53 6.63 15.18 24.43
CA ARG A 53 7.31 15.79 23.30
C ARG A 53 6.75 17.16 22.94
N LYS A 54 5.44 17.39 23.12
CA LYS A 54 4.83 18.68 22.77
C LYS A 54 5.26 19.77 23.73
N LEU A 55 5.27 19.48 25.03
CA LEU A 55 5.75 20.41 26.06
C LEU A 55 7.25 20.68 25.92
N ILE A 56 8.05 19.65 25.58
CA ILE A 56 9.49 19.82 25.40
C ILE A 56 9.79 20.62 24.13
N ALA A 57 9.12 20.32 23.01
CA ALA A 57 9.28 21.06 21.77
C ALA A 57 8.85 22.52 21.92
N SER A 58 7.74 22.81 22.60
CA SER A 58 7.30 24.19 22.84
C SER A 58 8.27 24.94 23.77
N THR A 59 8.78 24.29 24.81
CA THR A 59 9.77 24.88 25.74
C THR A 59 11.10 25.16 25.04
N LEU A 60 11.59 24.23 24.21
CA LEU A 60 12.79 24.46 23.40
C LEU A 60 12.56 25.59 22.40
N ASN A 61 11.41 25.61 21.74
CA ASN A 61 11.10 26.65 20.78
C ASN A 61 11.01 28.02 21.48
N GLU A 62 10.33 28.14 22.63
CA GLU A 62 10.24 29.41 23.37
C GLU A 62 11.63 29.92 23.81
N ARG A 63 12.52 29.03 24.26
CA ARG A 63 13.85 29.41 24.73
C ARG A 63 14.88 29.64 23.62
N LEU A 64 14.72 29.00 22.46
CA LEU A 64 15.74 28.95 21.40
C LEU A 64 15.27 29.51 20.06
N SER A 65 13.98 29.88 19.90
CA SER A 65 13.39 30.35 18.64
C SER A 65 14.09 31.55 18.01
N ASN A 66 14.82 32.36 18.79
CA ASN A 66 15.57 33.50 18.24
C ASN A 66 16.84 33.08 17.48
N PHE A 67 17.35 31.86 17.68
CA PHE A 67 18.62 31.40 17.12
C PHE A 67 18.54 30.05 16.41
N ILE A 68 17.57 29.20 16.73
CA ILE A 68 17.49 27.81 16.27
C ILE A 68 16.05 27.47 15.88
N GLU A 69 15.85 26.94 14.68
CA GLU A 69 14.57 26.39 14.23
C GLU A 69 14.36 25.00 14.85
N VAL A 70 13.37 24.87 15.73
CA VAL A 70 13.02 23.57 16.35
C VAL A 70 11.95 22.89 15.51
N LYS A 71 12.32 21.82 14.80
CA LYS A 71 11.36 20.98 14.06
C LYS A 71 11.02 19.72 14.84
N ASP A 72 9.76 19.61 15.24
CA ASP A 72 9.22 18.36 15.77
C ASP A 72 8.83 17.43 14.61
N ARG A 73 9.42 16.23 14.61
CA ARG A 73 9.14 15.18 13.65
C ARG A 73 7.69 14.72 13.70
N ASP A 74 7.14 14.49 14.90
CA ASP A 74 5.79 13.91 15.04
C ASP A 74 4.71 14.96 14.73
N ALA A 75 4.95 16.22 15.08
CA ALA A 75 4.13 17.34 14.62
C ALA A 75 4.17 17.45 13.08
N SER A 76 5.36 17.37 12.46
CA SER A 76 5.49 17.44 11.00
C SER A 76 4.82 16.26 10.29
N VAL A 77 4.94 15.04 10.84
CA VAL A 77 4.28 13.83 10.32
C VAL A 77 2.77 13.93 10.47
N SER A 78 2.28 14.36 11.64
CA SER A 78 0.83 14.52 11.86
C SER A 78 0.24 15.65 11.02
N MET A 79 0.97 16.75 10.79
CA MET A 79 0.59 17.78 9.84
C MET A 79 0.59 17.21 8.41
N ALA A 80 1.59 16.44 8.00
CA ALA A 80 1.61 15.82 6.67
C ALA A 80 0.47 14.81 6.45
N LEU A 81 0.07 14.08 7.50
CA LEU A 81 -1.04 13.13 7.47
C LEU A 81 -2.41 13.82 7.47
N ASN A 82 -2.57 14.89 8.24
CA ASN A 82 -3.87 15.55 8.42
C ASN A 82 -4.09 16.74 7.47
N ASN A 83 -3.04 17.21 6.78
CA ASN A 83 -3.18 18.29 5.83
C ASN A 83 -3.83 17.75 4.54
N PRO A 84 -5.01 18.30 4.14
CA PRO A 84 -5.74 17.84 2.96
C PRO A 84 -4.94 18.04 1.66
N LEU A 85 -3.98 18.97 1.61
CA LEU A 85 -3.11 19.21 0.46
C LEU A 85 -1.96 18.21 0.33
N SER A 86 -1.51 17.58 1.43
CA SER A 86 -0.34 16.68 1.43
C SER A 86 -0.68 15.19 1.46
N GLY A 87 -1.97 14.81 1.52
CA GLY A 87 -2.35 13.40 1.49
C GLY A 87 -3.53 13.01 2.39
N GLY A 88 -3.93 13.85 3.34
CA GLY A 88 -4.95 13.47 4.34
C GLY A 88 -6.36 13.23 3.78
N ALA A 89 -6.73 13.91 2.70
CA ALA A 89 -8.05 13.78 2.08
C ALA A 89 -8.25 12.46 1.30
N TRP A 90 -7.19 11.69 1.03
CA TRP A 90 -7.29 10.46 0.22
C TRP A 90 -8.06 9.36 0.93
N ARG A 91 -8.00 9.29 2.27
CA ARG A 91 -8.75 8.26 3.03
C ARG A 91 -10.26 8.50 2.98
N SER A 92 -10.71 9.74 3.10
CA SER A 92 -12.14 10.07 2.99
C SER A 92 -12.64 9.92 1.55
N LEU A 93 -11.85 10.38 0.58
CA LEU A 93 -12.18 10.24 -0.84
C LEU A 93 -12.30 8.76 -1.27
N THR A 94 -11.37 7.92 -0.84
CA THR A 94 -11.42 6.47 -1.13
C THR A 94 -12.62 5.78 -0.47
N LEU A 95 -13.00 6.15 0.76
CA LEU A 95 -14.21 5.64 1.40
C LEU A 95 -15.48 6.02 0.63
N VAL A 96 -15.59 7.28 0.21
CA VAL A 96 -16.74 7.74 -0.59
C VAL A 96 -16.78 7.01 -1.94
N ALA A 97 -15.63 6.88 -2.61
CA ALA A 97 -15.55 6.15 -3.88
C ALA A 97 -15.96 4.68 -3.70
N MET A 98 -15.49 3.99 -2.66
CA MET A 98 -15.92 2.62 -2.35
C MET A 98 -17.43 2.54 -2.13
N PHE A 99 -17.99 3.47 -1.36
CA PHE A 99 -19.43 3.50 -1.09
C PHE A 99 -20.24 3.69 -2.38
N VAL A 100 -19.84 4.62 -3.24
CA VAL A 100 -20.47 4.84 -4.55
C VAL A 100 -20.37 3.59 -5.40
N LEU A 101 -19.20 2.95 -5.49
CA LEU A 101 -19.03 1.71 -6.27
C LEU A 101 -19.91 0.58 -5.78
N VAL A 102 -20.05 0.40 -4.46
CA VAL A 102 -20.95 -0.60 -3.87
C VAL A 102 -22.40 -0.31 -4.22
N LEU A 103 -22.84 0.94 -4.09
CA LEU A 103 -24.19 1.35 -4.46
C LEU A 103 -24.45 1.16 -5.96
N THR A 104 -23.54 1.59 -6.83
CA THR A 104 -23.63 1.42 -8.28
C THR A 104 -23.71 -0.06 -8.65
N SER A 105 -22.91 -0.92 -8.01
CA SER A 105 -22.95 -2.37 -8.22
C SER A 105 -24.31 -2.96 -7.82
N LEU A 106 -24.84 -2.56 -6.65
CA LEU A 106 -26.15 -3.03 -6.18
C LEU A 106 -27.29 -2.59 -7.13
N VAL A 107 -27.27 -1.33 -7.58
CA VAL A 107 -28.24 -0.82 -8.56
C VAL A 107 -28.11 -1.57 -9.88
N SER A 108 -26.90 -1.76 -10.39
CA SER A 108 -26.67 -2.53 -11.61
C SER A 108 -27.23 -3.95 -11.49
N LEU A 109 -26.92 -4.67 -10.40
CA LEU A 109 -27.35 -6.05 -10.20
C LEU A 109 -28.88 -6.17 -10.08
N THR A 110 -29.51 -5.23 -9.37
CA THR A 110 -30.97 -5.18 -9.23
C THR A 110 -31.65 -4.85 -10.55
N THR A 111 -31.16 -3.84 -11.29
CA THR A 111 -31.64 -3.53 -12.65
C THR A 111 -31.51 -4.72 -13.58
N HIS A 112 -30.35 -5.39 -13.60
CA HIS A 112 -30.15 -6.60 -14.42
C HIS A 112 -31.07 -7.75 -14.01
N GLY A 113 -31.29 -7.98 -12.71
CA GLY A 113 -32.21 -9.00 -12.21
C GLY A 113 -33.67 -8.73 -12.60
N VAL A 114 -34.09 -7.48 -12.49
CA VAL A 114 -35.44 -7.03 -12.87
C VAL A 114 -35.66 -7.16 -14.38
N LEU A 115 -34.73 -6.68 -15.20
CA LEU A 115 -34.80 -6.80 -16.67
C LEU A 115 -34.85 -8.26 -17.13
N THR A 116 -34.09 -9.14 -16.47
CA THR A 116 -34.11 -10.58 -16.74
C THR A 116 -35.47 -11.16 -16.39
N SER A 117 -36.02 -10.81 -15.22
CA SER A 117 -37.35 -11.26 -14.78
C SER A 117 -38.48 -10.86 -15.74
N TYR A 118 -38.39 -9.69 -16.37
CA TYR A 118 -39.37 -9.27 -17.39
C TYR A 118 -39.28 -10.10 -18.68
N ARG A 119 -38.07 -10.49 -19.11
CA ARG A 119 -37.85 -11.32 -20.31
C ARG A 119 -38.30 -12.76 -20.13
N THR A 120 -38.28 -13.29 -18.91
CA THR A 120 -38.68 -14.67 -18.59
C THR A 120 -40.20 -14.83 -18.34
N ARG A 121 -41.02 -13.78 -18.55
CA ARG A 121 -42.47 -13.85 -18.30
C ARG A 121 -43.21 -14.87 -19.17
N THR A 122 -42.67 -15.23 -20.33
CA THR A 122 -43.22 -16.29 -21.19
C THR A 122 -42.98 -17.69 -20.62
N ASP A 123 -41.88 -17.90 -19.90
CA ASP A 123 -41.54 -19.20 -19.29
C ASP A 123 -42.19 -19.41 -17.93
N ALA A 124 -42.51 -18.31 -17.22
CA ALA A 124 -43.18 -18.31 -15.92
C ALA A 124 -44.59 -18.94 -15.95
N VAL A 125 -45.25 -18.95 -17.11
CA VAL A 125 -46.54 -19.61 -17.32
C VAL A 125 -46.35 -21.14 -17.38
N VAL A 126 -45.29 -21.61 -18.04
CA VAL A 126 -44.95 -23.05 -18.15
C VAL A 126 -44.48 -23.60 -16.81
N THR A 127 -43.70 -22.84 -16.03
CA THR A 127 -43.23 -23.25 -14.70
C THR A 127 -44.34 -23.32 -13.65
N ARG A 128 -45.39 -22.50 -13.79
CA ARG A 128 -46.59 -22.56 -12.92
C ARG A 128 -47.41 -23.83 -13.17
N VAL A 129 -47.44 -24.33 -14.41
CA VAL A 129 -48.11 -25.60 -14.77
C VAL A 129 -47.34 -26.82 -14.20
N LEU A 130 -46.03 -26.69 -13.96
CA LEU A 130 -45.17 -27.72 -13.36
C LEU A 130 -45.07 -27.68 -11.82
N GLY A 131 -45.78 -26.76 -11.14
CA GLY A 131 -45.89 -26.76 -9.67
C GLY A 131 -44.72 -26.12 -8.89
N LEU A 132 -43.80 -25.42 -9.56
CA LEU A 132 -42.67 -24.77 -8.88
C LEU A 132 -43.12 -23.59 -8.00
N THR A 133 -42.68 -23.60 -6.75
CA THR A 133 -43.11 -22.67 -5.70
C THR A 133 -42.30 -21.35 -5.79
N LYS A 134 -42.91 -20.19 -5.52
CA LYS A 134 -42.25 -18.85 -5.51
C LYS A 134 -40.83 -18.80 -4.88
N PRO A 135 -40.52 -19.49 -3.76
CA PRO A 135 -39.17 -19.50 -3.19
C PRO A 135 -38.10 -20.16 -4.08
N GLN A 136 -38.45 -21.15 -4.91
CA GLN A 136 -37.47 -21.83 -5.78
C GLN A 136 -36.93 -20.90 -6.88
N MET A 137 -37.77 -20.00 -7.39
CA MET A 137 -37.38 -18.99 -8.37
C MET A 137 -36.42 -17.94 -7.78
N ILE A 138 -36.69 -17.48 -6.55
CA ILE A 138 -35.81 -16.55 -5.83
C ILE A 138 -34.47 -17.21 -5.53
N LEU A 139 -34.47 -18.48 -5.11
CA LEU A 139 -33.25 -19.23 -4.83
C LEU A 139 -32.37 -19.37 -6.08
N SER A 140 -32.97 -19.65 -7.25
CA SER A 140 -32.23 -19.74 -8.53
C SER A 140 -31.55 -18.41 -8.88
N LEU A 141 -32.24 -17.28 -8.70
CA LEU A 141 -31.66 -15.95 -8.94
C LEU A 141 -30.51 -15.65 -7.99
N ILE A 142 -30.65 -16.01 -6.72
CA ILE A 142 -29.57 -15.83 -5.72
C ILE A 142 -28.34 -16.65 -6.12
N ILE A 143 -28.52 -17.91 -6.52
CA ILE A 143 -27.42 -18.79 -6.96
C ILE A 143 -26.71 -18.21 -8.18
N GLU A 144 -27.46 -17.71 -9.18
CA GLU A 144 -26.89 -17.07 -10.36
C GLU A 144 -26.02 -15.86 -9.98
N LYS A 145 -26.51 -14.99 -9.08
CA LYS A 145 -25.74 -13.82 -8.64
C LYS A 145 -24.54 -14.19 -7.78
N LEU A 146 -24.62 -15.29 -7.02
CA LEU A 146 -23.48 -15.84 -6.28
C LEU A 146 -22.37 -16.30 -7.24
N PHE A 147 -22.71 -16.95 -8.34
CA PHE A 147 -21.73 -17.34 -9.38
C PHE A 147 -21.04 -16.13 -10.01
N ILE A 148 -21.80 -15.09 -10.34
CA ILE A 148 -21.23 -13.84 -10.88
C ILE A 148 -20.27 -13.20 -9.86
N CYS A 149 -20.67 -13.16 -8.59
CA CYS A 149 -19.86 -12.61 -7.51
C CYS A 149 -18.56 -13.41 -7.30
N LEU A 150 -18.65 -14.74 -7.36
CA LEU A 150 -17.52 -15.66 -7.21
C LEU A 150 -16.43 -15.43 -8.27
N ILE A 151 -16.81 -15.07 -9.50
CA ILE A 151 -15.88 -14.78 -10.59
C ILE A 151 -15.45 -13.30 -10.57
N GLY A 152 -16.39 -12.40 -10.27
CA GLY A 152 -16.16 -10.95 -10.30
C GLY A 152 -15.20 -10.46 -9.22
N ILE A 153 -15.28 -10.99 -7.99
CA ILE A 153 -14.37 -10.59 -6.89
C ILE A 153 -12.90 -10.88 -7.24
N PRO A 154 -12.49 -12.12 -7.60
CA PRO A 154 -11.09 -12.39 -7.92
C PRO A 154 -10.63 -11.65 -9.18
N ALA A 155 -11.50 -11.49 -10.19
CA ALA A 155 -11.17 -10.70 -11.38
C ALA A 155 -10.91 -9.22 -11.04
N GLY A 156 -11.79 -8.61 -10.24
CA GLY A 156 -11.63 -7.22 -9.80
C GLY A 156 -10.40 -7.02 -8.93
N TRP A 157 -10.11 -7.97 -8.04
CA TRP A 157 -8.88 -7.96 -7.24
C TRP A 157 -7.63 -8.01 -8.13
N ALA A 158 -7.57 -8.94 -9.08
CA ALA A 158 -6.44 -9.07 -10.00
C ALA A 158 -6.24 -7.77 -10.78
N MET A 159 -7.30 -7.22 -11.36
CA MET A 159 -7.24 -5.92 -12.05
C MET A 159 -6.75 -4.80 -11.14
N GLY A 160 -7.23 -4.72 -9.90
CA GLY A 160 -6.78 -3.71 -8.93
C GLY A 160 -5.28 -3.78 -8.63
N THR A 161 -4.74 -4.99 -8.44
CA THR A 161 -3.29 -5.17 -8.21
C THR A 161 -2.45 -4.79 -9.44
N MET A 162 -2.94 -5.10 -10.65
CA MET A 162 -2.26 -4.69 -11.88
C MET A 162 -2.26 -3.17 -12.03
N PHE A 163 -3.41 -2.52 -11.86
CA PHE A 163 -3.52 -1.05 -11.91
C PHE A 163 -2.62 -0.37 -10.88
N TYR A 164 -2.58 -0.87 -9.65
CA TYR A 164 -1.69 -0.36 -8.60
C TYR A 164 -0.21 -0.40 -9.04
N SER A 165 0.24 -1.52 -9.59
CA SER A 165 1.62 -1.67 -10.05
C SER A 165 1.96 -0.74 -11.22
N TRP A 166 1.03 -0.55 -12.16
CA TRP A 166 1.21 0.35 -13.29
C TRP A 166 1.30 1.80 -12.83
N ILE A 167 0.38 2.28 -12.00
CA ILE A 167 0.34 3.67 -11.54
C ILE A 167 1.61 4.00 -10.72
N LEU A 168 2.05 3.10 -9.85
CA LEU A 168 3.29 3.29 -9.09
C LEU A 168 4.53 3.39 -9.96
N GLY A 169 4.60 2.60 -11.04
CA GLY A 169 5.70 2.69 -12.01
C GLY A 169 5.82 4.08 -12.65
N TYR A 170 4.71 4.81 -12.77
CA TYR A 170 4.73 6.20 -13.27
C TYR A 170 5.03 7.23 -12.19
N MET A 171 4.65 6.98 -10.93
CA MET A 171 4.89 7.90 -9.81
C MET A 171 6.35 7.98 -9.35
N ASP A 172 7.19 7.02 -9.72
CA ASP A 172 8.63 7.06 -9.44
C ASP A 172 9.38 8.06 -10.37
N THR A 173 8.67 8.71 -11.29
CA THR A 173 9.21 9.71 -12.21
C THR A 173 8.53 11.07 -11.99
N THR A 174 9.31 12.09 -11.59
CA THR A 174 8.83 13.48 -11.53
C THR A 174 8.51 13.98 -12.95
N GLN A 175 7.68 15.03 -13.11
CA GLN A 175 7.36 15.65 -14.42
C GLN A 175 8.58 16.07 -15.25
N SER A 176 9.79 16.13 -14.66
CA SER A 176 11.08 16.34 -15.35
C SER A 176 11.89 15.06 -15.62
N GLY A 177 11.29 13.86 -15.50
CA GLY A 177 11.95 12.56 -15.73
C GLY A 177 13.00 12.20 -14.68
N GLN A 178 12.90 12.76 -13.47
CA GLN A 178 13.88 12.57 -12.40
C GLN A 178 13.33 11.62 -11.32
N PRO A 179 14.15 10.69 -10.80
CA PRO A 179 13.75 9.81 -9.71
C PRO A 179 13.46 10.61 -8.43
N ILE A 180 12.42 10.24 -7.69
CA ILE A 180 12.05 10.91 -6.45
C ILE A 180 13.06 10.55 -5.34
N VAL A 181 13.43 11.54 -4.51
CA VAL A 181 14.38 11.35 -3.40
C VAL A 181 13.69 11.71 -2.09
N PRO A 182 13.71 10.83 -1.07
CA PRO A 182 14.16 9.43 -1.10
C PRO A 182 13.29 8.55 -2.03
N PRO A 183 13.84 7.47 -2.62
CA PRO A 183 13.08 6.60 -3.51
C PRO A 183 11.90 5.98 -2.77
N MET A 184 10.77 5.82 -3.46
CA MET A 184 9.58 5.21 -2.90
C MET A 184 9.80 3.70 -2.76
N ILE A 185 10.11 3.25 -1.55
CA ILE A 185 10.21 1.81 -1.26
C ILE A 185 8.80 1.28 -1.04
N ILE A 186 8.38 0.33 -1.86
CA ILE A 186 7.10 -0.37 -1.68
C ILE A 186 7.24 -1.33 -0.50
N ASP A 187 6.93 -0.87 0.70
CA ASP A 187 6.74 -1.76 1.84
C ASP A 187 5.31 -2.30 1.82
N THR A 188 5.10 -3.36 1.02
CA THR A 188 3.91 -4.18 1.20
C THR A 188 4.11 -4.95 2.51
N GLN A 189 3.55 -4.44 3.62
CA GLN A 189 3.52 -5.21 4.86
C GLN A 189 2.95 -6.60 4.54
N THR A 190 3.84 -7.58 4.56
CA THR A 190 3.69 -8.92 3.97
C THR A 190 2.61 -9.77 4.64
N GLN A 191 1.96 -9.24 5.67
CA GLN A 191 0.97 -9.91 6.49
C GLN A 191 -0.30 -10.32 5.71
N TYR A 192 -0.67 -9.60 4.63
CA TYR A 192 -1.84 -9.93 3.82
C TYR A 192 -1.54 -10.81 2.59
N ARG A 193 -0.27 -10.99 2.22
CA ARG A 193 0.13 -11.78 1.04
C ARG A 193 -0.05 -13.29 1.28
N ASN A 194 0.14 -13.76 2.52
CA ASN A 194 0.14 -15.19 2.83
C ASN A 194 -1.26 -15.82 2.94
N SER A 195 -2.31 -15.04 3.24
CA SER A 195 -3.67 -15.60 3.33
C SER A 195 -4.27 -15.96 1.97
N PHE A 196 -3.77 -15.40 0.86
CA PHE A 196 -4.36 -15.57 -0.46
C PHE A 196 -3.68 -16.62 -1.35
N PHE A 197 -2.38 -16.87 -1.20
CA PHE A 197 -1.69 -17.97 -1.91
C PHE A 197 -2.19 -19.38 -1.54
N MET A 198 -2.91 -19.50 -0.43
CA MET A 198 -3.63 -20.73 -0.07
C MET A 198 -4.78 -21.08 -1.04
N PHE A 199 -5.48 -20.10 -1.61
CA PHE A 199 -6.63 -20.38 -2.49
C PHE A 199 -6.22 -20.80 -3.91
N SER A 200 -5.14 -20.26 -4.47
CA SER A 200 -4.64 -20.68 -5.79
C SER A 200 -3.99 -22.07 -5.76
N THR A 201 -3.40 -22.47 -4.62
CA THR A 201 -2.74 -23.79 -4.46
C THR A 201 -3.75 -24.94 -4.28
N VAL A 202 -4.92 -24.67 -3.68
CA VAL A 202 -5.95 -25.71 -3.43
C VAL A 202 -6.71 -26.09 -4.70
N ILE A 203 -6.80 -25.22 -5.71
CA ILE A 203 -7.49 -25.51 -6.98
C ILE A 203 -6.55 -26.19 -8.01
N GLY A 204 -5.23 -26.01 -7.90
CA GLY A 204 -4.25 -26.56 -8.85
C GLY A 204 -3.77 -28.00 -8.58
N ASN A 205 -4.01 -28.57 -7.39
CA ASN A 205 -3.34 -29.81 -6.96
C ASN A 205 -4.27 -31.03 -6.81
N ARG A 206 -5.34 -31.13 -7.61
CA ARG A 206 -6.24 -32.31 -7.61
C ARG A 206 -6.34 -33.07 -8.94
N SER A 207 -5.52 -32.73 -9.93
CA SER A 207 -5.54 -33.36 -11.28
C SER A 207 -4.28 -34.19 -11.64
N ARG A 208 -3.37 -34.46 -10.69
CA ARG A 208 -2.12 -35.23 -10.97
C ARG A 208 -1.90 -36.47 -10.11
N ARG A 209 -2.96 -37.12 -9.61
CA ARG A 209 -2.85 -38.43 -8.93
C ARG A 209 -3.85 -39.46 -9.45
N ILE A 210 -3.73 -39.85 -10.72
CA ILE A 210 -4.29 -41.11 -11.23
C ILE A 210 -3.33 -41.70 -12.25
N GLY A 211 -2.75 -42.88 -11.95
CA GLY A 211 -2.06 -43.83 -12.85
C GLY A 211 -0.75 -43.32 -13.49
N ILE A 212 0.37 -44.03 -13.51
CA ILE A 212 0.55 -45.45 -13.81
C ILE A 212 1.81 -45.94 -13.06
N SER A 213 1.65 -47.09 -12.40
CA SER A 213 2.74 -47.96 -11.95
C SER A 213 3.55 -48.43 -13.15
N ASN A 214 4.87 -48.24 -13.15
CA ASN A 214 5.76 -49.32 -13.53
C ASN A 214 7.10 -49.26 -12.80
N ARG A 215 7.44 -50.45 -12.34
CA ARG A 215 8.62 -50.89 -11.61
C ARG A 215 9.81 -51.05 -12.58
N ILE A 216 10.99 -51.19 -11.98
CA ILE A 216 12.28 -51.73 -12.47
C ILE A 216 13.31 -50.61 -12.70
N THR A 217 14.56 -50.59 -12.23
CA THR A 217 15.43 -51.33 -11.28
C THR A 217 16.81 -50.68 -11.48
N SER A 218 17.61 -50.46 -10.41
CA SER A 218 19.11 -50.44 -10.44
C SER A 218 19.76 -49.29 -11.25
N GLN A 219 20.87 -48.64 -10.87
CA GLN A 219 21.97 -48.94 -9.97
C GLN A 219 22.76 -47.64 -9.75
N ASN A 220 23.45 -47.58 -8.61
CA ASN A 220 24.61 -46.75 -8.31
C ASN A 220 25.52 -46.46 -9.53
N VAL A 221 26.01 -45.23 -9.66
CA VAL A 221 27.40 -44.81 -9.37
C VAL A 221 27.38 -43.32 -9.06
#